data_AF-A0A167FFG5-F1
#
_entry.id   AF-A0A167FFG5-F1
#
_cell.length_a   1.000
_cell.length_b   1.000
_cell.length_c   1.000
_cell.angle_alpha   90.00
_cell.angle_beta   90.00
_cell.angle_gamma   90.00
#
_symmetry.space_group_name_H-M   'P 1'
#
loop_
_entity.id
_entity.type
_entity.pdbx_description
1 polymer ?
#
loop_
_entity_poly.entity_id
_entity_poly.type
_entity_poly.pdbx_seq_one_letter_code
_entity_poly.pdbx_strand_id
1 'polypeptide(L)'
;MEIEKGRSDARTDDTNKLKGYIVELLTSVFDSTQAEGLTSTVKSTRGFQHPLTGQLLTPCDKDWEDPVTQDDLKSGKLVSKKWPQYLFRGFRADPARLFHGFLQNDLMLRAALCIFVNPSALAKDTSRSRSNRAGNAALAGMTEMTVPALAYVAFQLRFTLCSEEVFCKGGHDLFDYSRLYYDVIRLLEDPHMSWLKKAVLQWYNVSVADILSVPDRY
;
A
#
# COMPACT_ATOMS: atom_id res chain seq x y z
N MET A 1 19.22 -0.48 21.57
CA MET A 1 19.39 -1.78 20.88
C MET A 1 18.09 -2.60 20.89
N GLU A 2 17.40 -2.78 22.02
CA GLU A 2 16.13 -3.54 22.06
C GLU A 2 14.95 -2.86 21.35
N ILE A 3 14.83 -1.53 21.44
CA ILE A 3 13.74 -0.77 20.75
C ILE A 3 13.91 -0.83 19.22
N GLU A 4 15.13 -0.74 18.71
CA GLU A 4 15.41 -0.82 17.27
C GLU A 4 15.19 -2.24 16.73
N LYS A 5 15.58 -3.25 17.51
CA LYS A 5 15.27 -4.65 17.20
C LYS A 5 13.76 -4.89 17.16
N GLY A 6 13.03 -4.46 18.19
CA GLY A 6 11.57 -4.56 18.24
C GLY A 6 10.86 -3.82 17.09
N ARG A 7 11.35 -2.63 16.69
CA ARG A 7 10.83 -1.90 15.51
C ARG A 7 11.13 -2.63 14.21
N SER A 8 12.31 -3.25 14.08
CA SER A 8 12.66 -4.03 12.90
C SER A 8 11.85 -5.32 12.79
N ASP A 9 11.60 -5.98 13.93
CA ASP A 9 10.81 -7.22 14.01
C ASP A 9 9.35 -6.92 13.66
N ALA A 10 8.73 -5.89 14.28
CA ALA A 10 7.37 -5.47 13.96
C ALA A 10 7.20 -5.11 12.47
N ARG A 11 8.17 -4.39 11.89
CA ARG A 11 8.17 -4.10 10.46
C ARG A 11 8.25 -5.36 9.60
N THR A 12 9.05 -6.34 10.02
CA THR A 12 9.20 -7.62 9.31
C THR A 12 7.90 -8.40 9.35
N ASP A 13 7.23 -8.43 10.51
CA ASP A 13 5.92 -9.06 10.67
C ASP A 13 4.85 -8.40 9.79
N ASP A 14 4.75 -7.07 9.80
CA ASP A 14 3.82 -6.33 8.93
C ASP A 14 4.06 -6.61 7.44
N THR A 15 5.34 -6.65 7.06
CA THR A 15 5.77 -6.95 5.69
C THR A 15 5.33 -8.36 5.29
N ASN A 16 5.58 -9.36 6.13
CA ASN A 16 5.21 -10.75 5.85
C ASN A 16 3.69 -10.92 5.80
N LYS A 17 2.98 -10.24 6.70
CA LYS A 17 1.52 -10.19 6.74
C LYS A 17 0.97 -9.65 5.42
N LEU A 18 1.37 -8.46 4.99
CA LEU A 18 0.91 -7.89 3.71
C LEU A 18 1.27 -8.76 2.51
N LYS A 19 2.48 -9.34 2.47
CA LYS A 19 2.88 -10.29 1.42
C LYS A 19 1.96 -11.50 1.35
N GLY A 20 1.57 -12.07 2.50
CA GLY A 20 0.66 -13.21 2.59
C GLY A 20 -0.75 -12.90 2.07
N TYR A 21 -1.22 -11.66 2.23
CA TYR A 21 -2.57 -11.23 1.86
C TYR A 21 -2.66 -10.45 0.54
N ILE A 22 -1.57 -10.22 -0.19
CA ILE A 22 -1.58 -9.31 -1.34
C ILE A 22 -2.58 -9.71 -2.44
N VAL A 23 -2.74 -11.02 -2.70
CA VAL A 23 -3.66 -11.50 -3.74
C VAL A 23 -5.10 -11.18 -3.33
N GLU A 24 -5.46 -11.45 -2.08
CA GLU A 24 -6.78 -11.11 -1.52
C GLU A 24 -7.01 -9.59 -1.50
N LEU A 25 -5.99 -8.80 -1.17
CA LEU A 25 -6.08 -7.34 -1.22
C LEU A 25 -6.36 -6.85 -2.64
N LEU A 26 -5.64 -7.37 -3.64
CA LEU A 26 -5.84 -6.98 -5.03
C LEU A 26 -7.20 -7.44 -5.56
N THR A 27 -7.60 -8.70 -5.36
CA THR A 27 -8.90 -9.21 -5.85
C THR A 27 -10.10 -8.63 -5.11
N SER A 28 -9.90 -7.99 -3.96
CA SER A 28 -10.97 -7.26 -3.27
C SER A 28 -11.26 -5.88 -3.88
N VAL A 29 -10.37 -5.38 -4.75
CA VAL A 29 -10.41 -4.05 -5.38
C VAL A 29 -10.49 -4.14 -6.90
N PHE A 30 -9.85 -5.13 -7.50
CA PHE A 30 -9.78 -5.37 -8.95
C PHE A 30 -10.49 -6.67 -9.31
N ASP A 31 -10.85 -6.81 -10.59
CA ASP A 31 -11.40 -8.09 -11.07
C ASP A 31 -10.39 -9.22 -10.87
N SER A 32 -10.85 -10.40 -10.48
CA SER A 32 -9.99 -11.55 -10.21
C SER A 32 -9.11 -11.95 -11.41
N THR A 33 -9.59 -11.75 -12.64
CA THR A 33 -8.84 -12.02 -13.88
C THR A 33 -7.65 -11.08 -14.03
N GLN A 34 -7.71 -9.86 -13.48
CA GLN A 34 -6.59 -8.93 -13.51
C GLN A 34 -5.46 -9.34 -12.56
N ALA A 35 -5.72 -10.21 -11.59
CA ALA A 35 -4.74 -10.72 -10.64
C ALA A 35 -4.25 -12.14 -10.99
N GLU A 36 -4.62 -12.66 -12.15
CA GLU A 36 -4.25 -14.01 -12.59
C GLU A 36 -2.73 -14.18 -12.66
N GLY A 37 -2.23 -15.30 -12.11
CA GLY A 37 -0.79 -15.59 -12.04
C GLY A 37 -0.05 -14.93 -10.88
N LEU A 38 -0.68 -14.03 -10.11
CA LEU A 38 -0.10 -13.54 -8.85
C LEU A 38 -0.14 -14.61 -7.76
N THR A 39 0.94 -14.70 -6.99
CA THR A 39 0.99 -15.57 -5.81
C THR A 39 1.37 -14.78 -4.55
N SER A 40 0.84 -15.20 -3.39
CA SER A 40 1.21 -14.64 -2.08
C SER A 40 2.59 -15.13 -1.61
N THR A 41 3.00 -16.33 -2.06
CA THR A 41 4.25 -16.97 -1.63
C THR A 41 5.48 -16.45 -2.36
N VAL A 42 5.37 -16.10 -3.65
CA VAL A 42 6.52 -15.74 -4.49
C VAL A 42 6.36 -14.34 -5.08
N LYS A 43 7.33 -13.46 -4.83
CA LYS A 43 7.30 -12.07 -5.32
C LYS A 43 7.71 -11.91 -6.77
N SER A 44 8.43 -12.87 -7.35
CA SER A 44 8.81 -12.82 -8.78
C SER A 44 7.62 -12.71 -9.74
N THR A 45 6.42 -13.12 -9.29
CA THR A 45 5.16 -12.97 -10.03
C THR A 45 4.60 -11.54 -10.03
N ARG A 46 5.23 -10.59 -9.32
CA ARG A 46 4.74 -9.22 -9.09
C ARG A 46 5.67 -8.20 -9.79
N GLY A 47 5.52 -6.93 -9.44
CA GLY A 47 6.33 -5.86 -10.01
C GLY A 47 5.99 -5.55 -11.46
N PHE A 48 6.95 -5.02 -12.22
CA PHE A 48 6.75 -4.68 -13.63
C PHE A 48 6.58 -5.90 -14.54
N GLN A 49 6.75 -7.13 -14.06
CA GLN A 49 6.51 -8.33 -14.89
C GLN A 49 5.04 -8.70 -15.00
N HIS A 50 4.20 -8.21 -14.10
CA HIS A 50 2.77 -8.52 -14.09
C HIS A 50 1.94 -7.28 -14.43
N PRO A 51 0.98 -7.33 -15.36
CA PRO A 51 0.23 -6.16 -15.82
C PRO A 51 -0.38 -5.29 -14.71
N LEU A 52 -1.15 -5.88 -13.79
CA LEU A 52 -1.79 -5.13 -12.70
C LEU A 52 -0.78 -4.45 -11.77
N THR A 53 0.17 -5.21 -11.20
CA THR A 53 1.17 -4.62 -10.29
C THR A 53 2.12 -3.68 -11.02
N GLY A 54 2.44 -3.92 -12.29
CA GLY A 54 3.20 -3.01 -13.14
C GLY A 54 2.48 -1.67 -13.34
N GLN A 55 1.20 -1.68 -13.68
CA GLN A 55 0.36 -0.48 -13.80
C GLN A 55 0.33 0.30 -12.48
N LEU A 56 0.11 -0.38 -11.35
CA LEU A 56 0.07 0.24 -10.02
C LEU A 56 1.40 0.89 -9.62
N LEU A 57 2.52 0.30 -10.03
CA LEU A 57 3.86 0.78 -9.73
C LEU A 57 4.39 1.82 -10.71
N THR A 58 3.75 1.95 -11.87
CA THR A 58 4.15 2.88 -12.92
C THR A 58 4.20 4.30 -12.37
N PRO A 59 5.23 5.11 -12.72
CA PRO A 59 5.28 6.50 -12.32
C PRO A 59 4.10 7.31 -12.86
N CYS A 60 3.61 8.29 -12.11
CA CYS A 60 2.39 9.04 -12.42
C CYS A 60 2.46 9.85 -13.72
N ASP A 61 3.67 10.14 -14.21
CA ASP A 61 3.96 10.86 -15.45
C ASP A 61 4.26 9.92 -16.64
N LYS A 62 3.98 8.63 -16.48
CA LYS A 62 4.20 7.59 -17.48
C LYS A 62 2.90 6.82 -17.74
N ASP A 63 2.81 6.25 -18.93
CA ASP A 63 1.68 5.42 -19.36
C ASP A 63 2.10 3.96 -19.40
N TRP A 64 1.42 3.11 -18.64
CA TRP A 64 1.71 1.68 -18.63
C TRP A 64 1.34 1.02 -19.98
N GLU A 65 0.38 1.58 -20.71
CA GLU A 65 -0.03 1.02 -22.01
C GLU A 65 0.99 1.30 -23.12
N ASP A 66 1.96 2.19 -22.90
CA ASP A 66 3.09 2.41 -23.80
C ASP A 66 4.12 1.26 -23.68
N PRO A 67 4.34 0.46 -24.75
CA PRO A 67 5.28 -0.67 -24.71
C PRO A 67 6.72 -0.25 -24.39
N VAL A 68 7.13 0.96 -24.79
CA VAL A 68 8.49 1.47 -24.51
C VAL A 68 8.63 1.72 -23.01
N THR A 69 7.62 2.35 -22.40
CA THR A 69 7.56 2.53 -20.94
C THR A 69 7.60 1.19 -20.21
N GLN A 70 6.85 0.18 -20.65
CA GLN A 70 6.91 -1.15 -20.03
C GLN A 70 8.30 -1.78 -20.11
N ASP A 71 8.93 -1.76 -21.29
CA ASP A 71 10.25 -2.35 -21.51
C ASP A 71 11.32 -1.64 -20.66
N ASP A 72 11.31 -0.31 -20.64
CA ASP A 72 12.24 0.48 -19.84
C ASP A 72 12.05 0.25 -18.33
N LEU A 73 10.81 0.05 -17.85
CA LEU A 73 10.53 -0.29 -16.45
C LEU A 73 10.94 -1.73 -16.11
N LYS A 74 10.64 -2.71 -16.98
CA LYS A 74 10.97 -4.13 -16.80
C LYS A 74 12.48 -4.38 -16.83
N SER A 75 13.21 -3.66 -17.67
CA SER A 75 14.67 -3.73 -17.78
C SER A 75 15.41 -2.93 -16.70
N GLY A 76 14.72 -2.07 -15.95
CA GLY A 76 15.32 -1.16 -14.96
C GLY A 76 16.03 0.06 -15.58
N LYS A 77 15.90 0.27 -16.90
CA LYS A 77 16.45 1.45 -17.60
C LYS A 77 15.75 2.74 -17.17
N LEU A 78 14.47 2.67 -16.82
CA LEU A 78 13.72 3.80 -16.27
C LEU A 78 13.61 3.70 -14.74
N VAL A 79 14.35 4.57 -14.05
CA VAL A 79 14.18 4.81 -12.61
C VAL A 79 13.54 6.17 -12.42
N SER A 80 12.26 6.20 -12.05
CA SER A 80 11.55 7.45 -11.81
C SER A 80 11.54 7.84 -10.34
N LYS A 81 11.68 9.14 -10.12
CA LYS A 81 11.55 9.79 -8.82
C LYS A 81 10.12 10.29 -8.55
N LYS A 82 9.20 9.99 -9.46
CA LYS A 82 7.80 10.42 -9.41
C LYS A 82 6.97 9.41 -8.62
N TRP A 83 5.78 9.85 -8.22
CA TRP A 83 4.86 9.05 -7.42
C TRP A 83 4.33 7.86 -8.25
N PRO A 84 4.30 6.65 -7.70
CA PRO A 84 3.64 5.52 -8.35
C PRO A 84 2.11 5.67 -8.37
N GLN A 85 1.46 5.11 -9.38
CA GLN A 85 0.01 5.24 -9.60
C GLN A 85 -0.86 4.74 -8.43
N TYR A 86 -0.41 3.72 -7.68
CA TYR A 86 -1.18 3.16 -6.56
C TYR A 86 -1.46 4.17 -5.43
N LEU A 87 -0.77 5.31 -5.40
CA LEU A 87 -1.00 6.36 -4.43
C LEU A 87 -2.18 7.25 -4.78
N PHE A 88 -2.71 7.19 -6.00
CA PHE A 88 -3.78 8.08 -6.43
C PHE A 88 -5.14 7.37 -6.36
N ARG A 89 -6.20 8.14 -6.11
CA ARG A 89 -7.57 7.63 -6.24
C ARG A 89 -7.80 7.14 -7.66
N GLY A 90 -8.43 5.98 -7.80
CA GLY A 90 -8.65 5.35 -9.11
C GLY A 90 -7.37 4.85 -9.79
N PHE A 91 -6.25 4.78 -9.06
CA PHE A 91 -4.97 4.25 -9.55
C PHE A 91 -4.44 4.98 -10.78
N ARG A 92 -4.76 6.27 -10.89
CA ARG A 92 -4.28 7.14 -11.95
C ARG A 92 -4.20 8.58 -11.45
N ALA A 93 -3.04 9.18 -11.60
CA ALA A 93 -2.86 10.61 -11.34
C ALA A 93 -3.68 11.46 -12.32
N ASP A 94 -4.43 12.43 -11.80
CA ASP A 94 -5.08 13.47 -12.58
C ASP A 94 -4.10 14.65 -12.77
N PRO A 95 -3.60 14.93 -13.99
CA PRO A 95 -2.67 16.03 -14.22
C PRO A 95 -3.23 17.41 -13.84
N ALA A 96 -4.55 17.59 -13.90
CA ALA A 96 -5.21 18.85 -13.51
C ALA A 96 -5.36 18.99 -11.99
N ARG A 97 -5.42 17.87 -11.27
CA ARG A 97 -5.67 17.80 -9.83
C ARG A 97 -4.85 16.71 -9.16
N LEU A 98 -3.53 16.78 -9.32
CA LEU A 98 -2.61 15.69 -8.98
C LEU A 98 -2.85 15.10 -7.59
N PHE A 99 -3.02 15.94 -6.57
CA PHE A 99 -3.15 15.47 -5.20
C PHE A 99 -4.60 15.26 -4.74
N HIS A 100 -5.60 15.52 -5.57
CA HIS A 100 -6.98 15.19 -5.22
C HIS A 100 -7.14 13.67 -5.12
N GLY A 101 -7.47 13.18 -3.92
CA GLY A 101 -7.57 11.74 -3.70
C GLY A 101 -6.23 11.03 -3.47
N PHE A 102 -5.12 11.76 -3.29
CA PHE A 102 -3.84 11.15 -2.94
C PHE A 102 -3.92 10.38 -1.62
N LEU A 103 -3.42 9.15 -1.61
CA LEU A 103 -3.55 8.10 -0.58
C LEU A 103 -4.99 7.64 -0.27
N GLN A 104 -6.00 8.12 -0.99
CA GLN A 104 -7.42 7.83 -0.71
C GLN A 104 -8.01 6.86 -1.72
N ASN A 105 -7.52 5.62 -1.69
CA ASN A 105 -8.06 4.50 -2.47
C ASN A 105 -8.20 3.23 -1.62
N ASP A 106 -9.06 2.32 -2.07
CA ASP A 106 -9.43 1.12 -1.32
C ASP A 106 -8.24 0.18 -1.06
N LEU A 107 -7.28 0.09 -1.99
CA LEU A 107 -6.11 -0.76 -1.80
C LEU A 107 -5.24 -0.26 -0.63
N MET A 108 -5.01 1.05 -0.57
CA MET A 108 -4.30 1.71 0.53
C MET A 108 -5.04 1.59 1.86
N LEU A 109 -6.37 1.73 1.88
CA LEU A 109 -7.19 1.53 3.08
C LEU A 109 -7.11 0.09 3.60
N ARG A 110 -7.26 -0.89 2.71
CA ARG A 110 -7.16 -2.31 3.05
C ARG A 110 -5.76 -2.70 3.51
N ALA A 111 -4.71 -2.12 2.93
CA ALA A 111 -3.35 -2.30 3.43
C ALA A 111 -3.19 -1.75 4.87
N ALA A 112 -3.76 -0.57 5.15
CA ALA A 112 -3.75 -0.01 6.51
C ALA A 112 -4.48 -0.91 7.52
N LEU A 113 -5.66 -1.42 7.17
CA LEU A 113 -6.42 -2.36 8.01
C LEU A 113 -5.67 -3.67 8.23
N CYS A 114 -5.01 -4.17 7.19
CA CYS A 114 -4.17 -5.37 7.27
C CYS A 114 -3.03 -5.15 8.28
N ILE A 115 -2.33 -4.01 8.23
CA ILE A 115 -1.24 -3.70 9.16
C ILE A 115 -1.78 -3.49 10.58
N PHE A 116 -2.64 -2.48 10.78
CA PHE A 116 -2.94 -1.93 12.11
C PHE A 116 -4.11 -2.58 12.85
N VAL A 117 -4.97 -3.34 12.16
CA VAL A 117 -6.12 -4.01 12.78
C VAL A 117 -5.90 -5.52 12.74
N ASN A 118 -6.32 -6.18 11.67
CA ASN A 118 -6.19 -7.62 11.48
C ASN A 118 -6.56 -7.94 10.01
N PRO A 119 -5.93 -8.92 9.35
CA PRO A 119 -6.35 -9.34 8.02
C PRO A 119 -7.79 -9.89 7.98
N SER A 120 -8.34 -10.35 9.11
CA SER A 120 -9.75 -10.75 9.20
C SER A 120 -10.71 -9.59 8.93
N ALA A 121 -10.30 -8.34 9.14
CA ALA A 121 -11.09 -7.16 8.78
C ALA A 121 -11.23 -6.97 7.26
N LEU A 122 -10.50 -7.77 6.46
CA LEU A 122 -10.54 -7.75 5.00
C LEU A 122 -11.56 -8.73 4.42
N ALA A 123 -12.04 -9.69 5.22
CA ALA A 123 -12.91 -10.76 4.77
C ALA A 123 -14.31 -10.23 4.46
N LYS A 124 -14.77 -10.43 3.21
CA LYS A 124 -16.20 -10.27 2.84
C LYS A 124 -17.06 -11.46 3.30
N ASP A 125 -16.42 -12.56 3.70
CA ASP A 125 -17.06 -13.84 4.01
C ASP A 125 -16.44 -14.42 5.29
N THR A 126 -17.29 -14.76 6.26
CA THR A 126 -16.94 -15.05 7.66
C THR A 126 -16.29 -16.43 7.88
N SER A 127 -15.97 -17.16 6.81
CA SER A 127 -15.55 -18.58 6.89
C SER A 127 -14.05 -18.81 7.11
N ARG A 128 -13.18 -17.82 6.88
CA ARG A 128 -11.74 -17.96 7.19
C ARG A 128 -11.45 -17.56 8.63
N SER A 129 -11.48 -18.59 9.48
CA SER A 129 -10.85 -18.71 10.81
C SER A 129 -10.32 -17.39 11.39
N ARG A 130 -11.10 -16.81 12.30
CA ARG A 130 -10.64 -15.75 13.22
C ARG A 130 -9.39 -16.28 13.94
N SER A 131 -8.21 -15.80 13.54
CA SER A 131 -7.00 -16.04 14.29
C SER A 131 -7.18 -15.43 15.68
N ASN A 132 -7.25 -16.27 16.72
CA ASN A 132 -7.36 -15.88 18.13
C ASN A 132 -6.09 -15.17 18.68
N ARG A 133 -5.16 -14.76 17.81
CA ARG A 133 -3.97 -14.00 18.21
C ARG A 133 -4.31 -12.52 18.23
N ALA A 134 -4.78 -12.05 19.39
CA ALA A 134 -4.73 -10.66 19.86
C ALA A 134 -4.67 -9.57 18.77
N GLY A 135 -5.68 -9.52 17.88
CA GLY A 135 -5.84 -8.44 16.89
C GLY A 135 -6.15 -7.08 17.53
N ASN A 136 -6.38 -7.05 18.83
CA ASN A 136 -6.71 -5.84 19.59
C ASN A 136 -5.49 -5.11 20.16
N ALA A 137 -4.30 -5.73 20.18
CA ALA A 137 -3.13 -5.14 20.84
C ALA A 137 -2.55 -3.93 20.09
N ALA A 138 -2.69 -3.86 18.76
CA ALA A 138 -2.24 -2.71 17.96
C ALA A 138 -3.18 -1.49 18.07
N LEU A 139 -4.47 -1.71 18.37
CA LEU A 139 -5.44 -0.65 18.68
C LEU A 139 -5.31 -0.10 20.10
N ALA A 140 -4.49 -0.72 20.97
CA ALA A 140 -4.31 -0.23 22.34
C ALA A 140 -3.57 1.12 22.42
N GLY A 141 -3.06 1.66 21.30
CA GLY A 141 -2.36 2.96 21.27
C GLY A 141 -2.56 3.86 20.05
N MET A 142 -3.22 3.41 18.97
CA MET A 142 -3.54 4.26 17.81
C MET A 142 -5.04 4.51 17.73
N THR A 143 -5.49 5.64 18.28
CA THR A 143 -6.89 6.10 18.24
C THR A 143 -7.28 6.74 16.92
N GLU A 144 -6.29 7.17 16.13
CA GLU A 144 -6.47 7.84 14.85
C GLU A 144 -5.33 7.53 13.88
N MET A 145 -5.63 7.63 12.58
CA MET A 145 -4.61 7.56 11.55
C MET A 145 -3.70 8.80 11.63
N THR A 146 -2.39 8.61 11.41
CA THR A 146 -1.40 9.69 11.43
C THR A 146 -0.65 9.77 10.10
N VAL A 147 -0.03 10.92 9.81
CA VAL A 147 0.78 11.12 8.60
C VAL A 147 1.94 10.11 8.51
N PRO A 148 2.73 9.85 9.57
CA PRO A 148 3.76 8.80 9.53
C PRO A 148 3.20 7.40 9.29
N ALA A 149 2.03 7.07 9.86
CA ALA A 149 1.38 5.79 9.64
C ALA A 149 0.94 5.63 8.16
N LEU A 150 0.40 6.67 7.54
CA LEU A 150 0.06 6.66 6.11
C LEU A 150 1.28 6.51 5.21
N ALA A 151 2.36 7.23 5.51
CA ALA A 151 3.62 7.09 4.79
C ALA A 151 4.18 5.65 4.92
N TYR A 152 4.03 5.05 6.10
CA TYR A 152 4.42 3.66 6.34
C TYR A 152 3.56 2.66 5.55
N VAL A 153 2.23 2.84 5.50
CA VAL A 153 1.34 2.00 4.67
C VAL A 153 1.70 2.11 3.19
N ALA A 154 1.93 3.33 2.70
CA ALA A 154 2.33 3.58 1.33
C ALA A 154 3.64 2.85 1.00
N PHE A 155 4.64 2.98 1.88
CA PHE A 155 5.91 2.26 1.79
C PHE A 155 5.72 0.74 1.75
N GLN A 156 4.94 0.19 2.68
CA GLN A 156 4.76 -1.25 2.83
C GLN A 156 4.00 -1.85 1.64
N LEU A 157 2.99 -1.14 1.14
CA LEU A 157 2.24 -1.57 -0.02
C LEU A 157 3.12 -1.56 -1.28
N ARG A 158 3.93 -0.51 -1.49
CA ARG A 158 4.91 -0.49 -2.60
C ARG A 158 5.83 -1.69 -2.53
N PHE A 159 6.43 -1.94 -1.36
CA PHE A 159 7.31 -3.08 -1.20
C PHE A 159 6.55 -4.37 -1.47
N THR A 160 5.30 -4.51 -1.06
CA THR A 160 4.53 -5.74 -1.28
C THR A 160 4.20 -5.98 -2.77
N LEU A 161 3.97 -4.91 -3.53
CA LEU A 161 3.65 -4.93 -4.96
C LEU A 161 4.87 -5.18 -5.86
N CYS A 162 6.09 -4.83 -5.43
CA CYS A 162 7.30 -5.06 -6.22
C CYS A 162 7.71 -6.55 -6.25
N SER A 163 8.65 -6.90 -7.12
CA SER A 163 9.19 -8.26 -7.23
C SER A 163 10.35 -8.56 -6.27
N GLU A 164 10.86 -7.56 -5.56
CA GLU A 164 12.08 -7.68 -4.73
C GLU A 164 11.83 -8.48 -3.45
N GLU A 165 12.57 -9.57 -3.22
CA GLU A 165 12.37 -10.39 -2.01
C GLU A 165 12.90 -9.73 -0.74
N VAL A 166 14.02 -9.02 -0.86
CA VAL A 166 14.76 -8.38 0.23
C VAL A 166 14.83 -6.89 0.00
N PHE A 167 14.68 -6.12 1.08
CA PHE A 167 14.91 -4.68 1.06
C PHE A 167 16.41 -4.39 0.94
N CYS A 168 16.87 -3.94 -0.23
CA CYS A 168 18.23 -3.47 -0.42
C CYS A 168 18.24 -2.02 -0.92
N LYS A 169 19.18 -1.21 -0.42
CA LYS A 169 19.46 0.11 -0.99
C LYS A 169 20.02 -0.11 -2.41
N GLY A 170 19.17 0.09 -3.42
CA GLY A 170 19.53 -0.11 -4.82
C GLY A 170 19.18 -1.48 -5.39
N GLY A 171 18.02 -2.04 -5.03
CA GLY A 171 17.50 -3.27 -5.65
C GLY A 171 17.26 -3.17 -7.15
N HIS A 172 16.67 -4.21 -7.73
CA HIS A 172 16.45 -4.32 -9.18
C HIS A 172 15.61 -3.16 -9.74
N ASP A 173 14.70 -2.56 -8.95
CA ASP A 173 13.91 -1.40 -9.40
C ASP A 173 14.54 -0.03 -9.02
N LEU A 174 15.67 -0.05 -8.31
CA LEU A 174 16.42 1.13 -7.81
C LEU A 174 15.54 2.17 -7.09
N PHE A 175 14.37 1.78 -6.59
CA PHE A 175 13.42 2.71 -6.00
C PHE A 175 13.87 3.17 -4.62
N ASP A 176 13.81 4.48 -4.39
CA ASP A 176 14.16 5.08 -3.12
C ASP A 176 12.96 5.08 -2.17
N TYR A 177 12.81 3.98 -1.42
CA TYR A 177 11.75 3.84 -0.43
C TYR A 177 11.87 4.84 0.73
N SER A 178 13.10 5.24 1.11
CA SER A 178 13.29 6.24 2.17
C SER A 178 12.74 7.58 1.72
N ARG A 179 13.06 7.96 0.48
CA ARG A 179 12.48 9.13 -0.15
C ARG A 179 10.96 9.05 -0.23
N LEU A 180 10.37 7.94 -0.69
CA LEU A 180 8.91 7.80 -0.73
C LEU A 180 8.28 8.13 0.62
N TYR A 181 8.78 7.51 1.69
CA TYR A 181 8.28 7.73 3.04
C TYR A 181 8.38 9.20 3.46
N TYR A 182 9.56 9.82 3.31
CA TYR A 182 9.77 11.22 3.72
C TYR A 182 9.04 12.21 2.81
N ASP A 183 8.92 11.96 1.52
CA ASP A 183 8.21 12.83 0.60
C ASP A 183 6.70 12.83 0.91
N VAL A 184 6.12 11.69 1.34
CA VAL A 184 4.71 11.64 1.77
C VAL A 184 4.52 12.51 3.02
N ILE A 185 5.41 12.36 4.00
CA ILE A 185 5.36 13.17 5.22
C ILE A 185 5.52 14.65 4.87
N ARG A 186 6.52 15.01 4.07
CA ARG A 186 6.75 16.40 3.65
C ARG A 186 5.55 16.99 2.94
N LEU A 187 4.92 16.23 2.03
CA LEU A 187 3.73 16.69 1.32
C LEU A 187 2.57 16.96 2.28
N LEU A 188 2.28 16.04 3.21
CA LEU A 188 1.13 16.19 4.12
C LEU A 188 1.40 17.18 5.26
N GLU A 189 2.65 17.36 5.67
CA GLU A 189 3.03 18.37 6.68
C GLU A 189 3.30 19.76 6.08
N ASP A 190 3.25 19.93 4.76
CA ASP A 190 3.33 21.24 4.11
C ASP A 190 2.09 22.09 4.50
N PRO A 191 2.26 23.30 5.06
CA PRO A 191 1.14 24.18 5.39
C PRO A 191 0.20 24.46 4.22
N HIS A 192 0.72 24.55 3.00
CA HIS A 192 -0.06 24.75 1.76
C HIS A 192 -0.91 23.53 1.38
N MET A 193 -0.58 22.35 1.93
CA MET A 193 -1.29 21.08 1.72
C MET A 193 -2.13 20.68 2.94
N SER A 194 -2.36 21.60 3.88
CA SER A 194 -3.21 21.36 5.06
C SER A 194 -4.61 20.84 4.71
N TRP A 195 -5.18 21.29 3.59
CA TRP A 195 -6.45 20.78 3.06
C TRP A 195 -6.37 19.28 2.73
N LEU A 196 -5.28 18.84 2.11
CA LEU A 196 -5.05 17.45 1.72
C LEU A 196 -4.85 16.59 2.96
N LYS A 197 -3.98 17.02 3.89
CA LYS A 197 -3.77 16.32 5.16
C LYS A 197 -5.09 16.12 5.90
N LYS A 198 -5.89 17.18 6.06
CA LYS A 198 -7.20 17.07 6.70
C LYS A 198 -8.12 16.09 5.98
N ALA A 199 -8.21 16.19 4.66
CA ALA A 199 -9.06 15.32 3.85
C ALA A 199 -8.65 13.83 3.95
N VAL A 200 -7.35 13.53 3.85
CA VAL A 200 -6.84 12.16 3.92
C VAL A 200 -7.06 11.57 5.30
N LEU A 201 -6.65 12.26 6.36
CA LEU A 201 -6.82 11.75 7.73
C LEU A 201 -8.29 11.55 8.10
N GLN A 202 -9.16 12.50 7.73
CA GLN A 202 -10.59 12.37 7.96
C GLN A 202 -11.19 11.16 7.22
N TRP A 203 -10.80 10.95 5.95
CA TRP A 203 -11.27 9.81 5.17
C TRP A 203 -10.88 8.48 5.83
N TYR A 204 -9.62 8.32 6.26
CA TYR A 204 -9.20 7.10 6.95
C TYR A 204 -9.92 6.88 8.28
N ASN A 205 -10.04 7.92 9.11
CA ASN A 205 -10.69 7.78 10.42
C ASN A 205 -12.17 7.39 10.27
N VAL A 206 -12.88 7.97 9.30
CA VAL A 206 -14.28 7.60 8.99
C VAL A 206 -14.34 6.18 8.43
N SER A 207 -13.57 5.87 7.37
CA SER A 207 -13.66 4.56 6.71
C SER A 207 -13.25 3.40 7.61
N VAL A 208 -12.23 3.59 8.47
CA VAL A 208 -11.84 2.57 9.46
C VAL A 208 -12.95 2.39 10.49
N ALA A 209 -13.51 3.47 11.04
CA ALA A 209 -14.61 3.38 12.00
C ALA A 209 -15.83 2.68 11.40
N ASP A 210 -16.21 3.04 10.17
CA ASP A 210 -17.33 2.43 9.45
C ASP A 210 -17.12 0.91 9.32
N ILE A 211 -15.94 0.48 8.86
CA ILE A 211 -15.60 -0.96 8.69
C ILE A 211 -15.62 -1.71 10.02
N LEU A 212 -15.15 -1.10 11.11
CA LEU A 212 -15.16 -1.71 12.43
C LEU A 212 -16.54 -1.69 13.09
N SER A 213 -17.43 -0.79 12.68
CA SER A 213 -18.78 -0.64 13.23
C SER A 213 -19.82 -1.58 12.64
N VAL A 214 -19.53 -2.23 11.50
CA VAL A 214 -20.44 -3.20 10.87
C VAL A 214 -20.62 -4.39 11.83
N PRO A 215 -21.81 -4.58 12.44
CA PRO A 215 -22.06 -5.73 13.29
C PRO A 215 -22.06 -6.98 12.41
N ASP A 216 -21.52 -8.08 12.94
CA ASP A 216 -21.59 -9.42 12.34
C ASP A 216 -23.01 -9.65 11.76
N ARG A 217 -23.15 -9.59 10.43
CA ARG A 217 -24.42 -9.94 9.79
C ARG A 217 -24.54 -11.46 9.87
N TYR A 218 -25.52 -11.86 10.68
CA TYR A 218 -26.07 -13.20 10.94
C TYR A 218 -25.78 -14.27 9.91
#